data_AF-A0A3D2F463-F1
#
_entry.id   AF-A0A3D2F463-F1
#
_cell.length_a   1.000
_cell.length_b   1.000
_cell.length_c   1.000
_cell.angle_alpha   90.00
_cell.angle_beta   90.00
_cell.angle_gamma   90.00
#
_symmetry.space_group_name_H-M   'P 1'
#
loop_
_entity.id
_entity.type
_entity.pdbx_description
1 polymer ?
#
loop_
_entity_poly.entity_id
_entity_poly.type
_entity_poly.pdbx_seq_one_letter_code
_entity_poly.pdbx_strand_id
1 'polypeptide(L)' 'MLNVYLSGEIHTDWREQIIEGAAELAVSFSAPVTDHASSDDCG' A
#
# COMPACT_ATOMS: atom_id res chain seq x y z
N MET A 1 -2.82 17.38 -5.71
CA MET A 1 -2.94 16.22 -4.79
C MET A 1 -1.63 15.47 -4.88
N LEU A 2 -0.94 15.25 -3.75
CA LEU A 2 0.34 14.56 -3.75
C LEU A 2 0.08 13.05 -3.79
N ASN A 3 0.73 12.34 -4.72
CA ASN A 3 0.60 10.89 -4.83
C ASN A 3 1.89 10.24 -4.32
N VAL A 4 1.75 9.33 -3.37
CA VAL A 4 2.87 8.62 -2.73
C VAL A 4 2.73 7.12 -3.01
N TYR A 5 3.81 6.49 -3.45
CA TYR A 5 3.88 5.06 -3.68
C TYR A 5 4.72 4.40 -2.58
N LEU A 6 4.09 3.52 -1.80
CA LEU A 6 4.69 2.79 -0.67
C LEU A 6 5.30 1.46 -1.14
N SER A 7 6.45 1.56 -1.83
CA SER A 7 7.26 0.40 -2.21
C SER A 7 7.88 -0.27 -0.98
N GLY A 8 7.91 -1.61 -0.90
CA GLY A 8 8.73 -2.31 0.10
C GLY A 8 8.11 -3.56 0.71
N GLU A 9 8.58 -3.90 1.91
CA GLU A 9 8.23 -5.08 2.69
C GLU A 9 6.72 -5.24 2.90
N ILE A 10 6.22 -6.48 2.86
CA ILE A 10 4.79 -6.83 2.99
C ILE A 10 4.46 -7.63 4.25
N HIS A 11 5.44 -7.84 5.13
CA HIS A 11 5.36 -8.72 6.29
C HIS A 11 5.10 -7.98 7.62
N THR A 12 4.99 -6.66 7.57
CA THR A 12 4.66 -5.79 8.72
C THR A 12 3.60 -4.78 8.32
N ASP A 13 2.97 -4.16 9.31
CA ASP A 13 1.84 -3.20 9.22
C ASP A 13 2.29 -1.74 9.01
N TRP A 14 3.52 -1.52 8.57
CA TRP A 14 4.11 -0.18 8.48
C TRP A 14 3.37 0.75 7.51
N ARG A 15 2.72 0.19 6.48
CA ARG A 15 1.97 0.99 5.48
C ARG A 15 0.71 1.57 6.10
N GLU A 16 0.00 0.75 6.86
CA GLU A 16 -1.20 1.11 7.59
C GLU A 16 -0.89 2.23 8.58
N GLN A 17 0.20 2.12 9.34
CA GLN A 17 0.64 3.16 10.28
C GLN A 17 0.93 4.51 9.59
N ILE A 18 1.55 4.50 8.40
CA ILE A 18 1.81 5.73 7.64
C ILE A 18 0.51 6.34 7.10
N ILE A 19 -0.40 5.51 6.58
CA ILE A 19 -1.68 5.97 6.04
C ILE A 19 -2.53 6.60 7.15
N GLU A 20 -2.62 5.94 8.31
CA GLU A 20 -3.33 6.45 9.48
C GLU A 20 -2.71 7.75 9.99
N GLY A 21 -1.37 7.79 10.15
CA GLY A 21 -0.66 8.98 10.59
C GLY A 21 -0.73 10.17 9.62
N ALA A 22 -1.03 9.92 8.35
CA ALA A 22 -1.16 10.93 7.30
C ALA A 22 -2.63 11.27 6.95
N ALA A 23 -3.61 10.81 7.74
CA ALA A 23 -5.03 10.99 7.44
C ALA A 23 -5.47 12.46 7.31
N GLU A 24 -4.78 13.39 7.97
CA GLU A 24 -5.05 14.84 7.89
C GLU A 24 -4.34 15.53 6.72
N LEU A 25 -3.54 14.81 5.93
CA LEU A 25 -2.82 15.35 4.78
C LEU A 25 -3.58 15.08 3.48
N ALA A 26 -3.52 16.04 2.55
CA ALA A 26 -4.10 15.90 1.21
C ALA A 26 -3.20 15.03 0.29
N VAL A 27 -2.92 13.79 0.72
CA VAL A 27 -2.03 12.82 0.08
C VAL A 27 -2.83 11.57 -0.28
N SER A 28 -2.61 11.05 -1.49
CA SER A 28 -3.13 9.75 -1.91
C SER A 28 -2.00 8.73 -1.87
N PHE A 29 -2.24 7.60 -1.21
CA PHE A 29 -1.28 6.50 -1.11
C PHE A 29 -1.61 5.38 -2.10
N SER A 30 -0.59 4.70 -2.60
CA SER A 30 -0.67 3.52 -3.46
C SER A 30 0.42 2.52 -3.07
N ALA A 31 0.20 1.22 -3.23
CA ALA A 31 1.13 0.16 -2.86
C ALA A 31 1.03 -1.02 -3.84
N PRO A 32 2.08 -1.84 -3.99
CA PRO A 32 1.99 -3.06 -4.81
C PRO A 32 0.95 -4.03 -4.21
N VAL A 33 0.25 -4.76 -5.08
CA VAL A 33 -0.69 -5.80 -4.67
C VAL A 33 0.10 -6.90 -3.95
N THR A 34 -0.24 -7.13 -2.68
CA THR A 34 0.33 -8.18 -1.84
C THR A 34 -0.55 -9.42 -1.79
N ASP A 35 -1.73 -9.34 -2.42
CA ASP A 35 -2.68 -10.42 -2.55
C ASP A 35 -2.20 -11.42 -3.59
N HIS A 36 -1.57 -12.49 -3.09
CA HIS A 36 -1.11 -13.62 -3.87
C HIS A 36 -2.24 -14.34 -4.63
N ALA A 37 -3.53 -14.17 -4.24
CA ALA A 37 -4.65 -14.90 -4.83
C ALA A 37 -5.04 -14.40 -6.24
N SER A 38 -4.54 -13.25 -6.69
CA SER A 38 -4.79 -12.76 -8.06
C SER A 38 -3.82 -13.34 -9.11
N SER A 39 -2.87 -14.21 -8.71
CA SER A 39 -1.89 -14.82 -9.62
C SER A 39 -2.20 -16.28 -10.01
N ASP A 40 -3.16 -16.94 -9.36
CA ASP A 40 -3.35 -18.40 -9.50
C ASP A 40 -4.26 -18.82 -10.69
N ASP A 41 -5.03 -17.91 -11.29
CA ASP A 41 -5.89 -18.18 -12.45
C ASP A 41 -5.17 -18.06 -13.82
N CYS A 42 -3.85 -17.96 -13.81
CA CYS A 42 -3.02 -17.83 -15.02
C CYS A 42 -2.30 -19.14 -15.42
N GLY A 43 -2.71 -20.29 -14.87
CA GLY A 43 -2.08 -21.61 -15.09
C GLY A 43 -2.96 -22.61 -15.82
#